data_AF-A0A355DFE0-F1
#
_entry.id   AF-A0A355DFE0-F1
#
_cell.length_a   1.000
_cell.length_b   1.000
_cell.length_c   1.000
_cell.angle_alpha   90.00
_cell.angle_beta   90.00
_cell.angle_gamma   90.00
#
_symmetry.space_group_name_H-M   'P 1'
#
loop_
_entity.id
_entity.type
_entity.pdbx_description
1 polymer ?
#
loop_
_entity_poly.entity_id
_entity_poly.type
_entity_poly.pdbx_seq_one_letter_code
_entity_poly.pdbx_strand_id
1 'polypeptide(L)'
;PLDFFVRAQYLHARGTLNRLLELGVVPVVNENDAVADDEIRFGDNDRIAALVAHLVEADLLVLLTDTPGLFTADPRLDAGASLIEEIVEIDHELEHLAGGTGTDRGSGGMASKLAAAKIASWSGVRTVIADARRVGVVADACAGTPGVGTVVRARDGRLGARRLWIAFAVGSSGRVQVDAGARRALEERRVSLLPAGVV
;
A
#
# COMPACT_ATOMS: atom_id res chain seq x y z
N PRO A 1 -4.40 3.93 14.49
CA PRO A 1 -5.14 4.20 13.23
C PRO A 1 -5.88 5.54 13.20
N LEU A 2 -6.48 6.02 14.29
CA LEU A 2 -7.24 7.29 14.32
C LEU A 2 -6.47 8.47 13.72
N ASP A 3 -5.13 8.45 13.84
CA ASP A 3 -4.21 9.41 13.25
C ASP A 3 -4.37 9.58 11.73
N PHE A 4 -4.95 8.62 11.02
CA PHE A 4 -5.16 8.71 9.57
C PHE A 4 -6.62 8.96 9.14
N PHE A 5 -7.58 8.91 10.08
CA PHE A 5 -9.01 9.10 9.79
C PHE A 5 -9.55 10.39 10.38
N VAL A 6 -9.12 10.72 11.59
CA VAL A 6 -9.52 11.93 12.28
C VAL A 6 -8.69 13.05 11.72
N ARG A 7 -9.33 13.96 10.97
CA ARG A 7 -8.65 15.06 10.27
C ARG A 7 -7.67 15.82 11.17
N ALA A 8 -8.06 16.09 12.42
CA ALA A 8 -7.19 16.79 13.36
C ALA A 8 -5.92 16.00 13.68
N GLN A 9 -6.05 14.70 14.01
CA GLN A 9 -4.90 13.84 14.32
C GLN A 9 -4.01 13.63 13.09
N TYR A 10 -4.59 13.50 11.89
CA TYR A 10 -3.84 13.46 10.63
C TYR A 10 -3.00 14.71 10.41
N LEU A 11 -3.58 15.89 10.65
CA LEU A 11 -2.83 17.14 10.55
C LEU A 11 -1.74 17.26 11.62
N HIS A 12 -1.96 16.73 12.82
CA HIS A 12 -0.93 16.69 13.87
C HIS A 12 0.22 15.75 13.49
N ALA A 13 -0.08 14.53 13.04
CA ALA A 13 0.93 13.57 12.59
C ALA A 13 1.76 14.16 11.43
N ARG A 14 1.09 14.75 10.43
CA ARG A 14 1.76 15.43 9.31
C ARG A 14 2.65 16.57 9.78
N GLY A 15 2.12 17.45 10.64
CA GLY A 15 2.86 18.59 11.16
C GLY A 15 4.11 18.16 11.93
N THR A 16 3.98 17.14 12.78
CA THR A 16 5.11 16.58 13.54
C THR A 16 6.17 15.99 12.63
N LEU A 17 5.80 15.11 11.69
CA LEU A 17 6.78 14.47 10.81
C LEU A 17 7.47 15.48 9.91
N ASN A 18 6.73 16.41 9.30
CA ASN A 18 7.33 17.46 8.47
C ASN A 18 8.28 18.33 9.28
N ARG A 19 7.92 18.69 10.52
CA ARG A 19 8.80 19.49 11.37
C ARG A 19 10.07 18.74 11.76
N LEU A 20 10.00 17.44 12.03
CA LEU A 20 11.18 16.61 12.28
C LEU A 20 12.10 16.58 11.06
N LEU A 21 11.54 16.39 9.86
CA LEU A 21 12.30 16.39 8.61
C LEU A 21 12.95 17.75 8.32
N GLU A 22 12.25 18.86 8.54
CA GLU A 22 12.81 20.22 8.44
C GLU A 22 14.00 20.46 9.38
N LEU A 23 14.01 19.79 10.54
CA LEU A 23 15.10 19.86 11.51
C LEU A 23 16.25 18.90 11.20
N GLY A 24 16.18 18.15 10.10
CA GLY A 24 17.18 17.15 9.71
C GLY A 24 17.13 15.87 10.54
N VAL A 25 16.03 15.61 11.26
CA VAL A 25 15.82 14.38 12.02
C VAL A 25 15.30 13.29 11.07
N VAL A 26 15.73 12.04 11.31
CA VAL A 26 15.17 10.85 10.65
C VAL A 26 14.07 10.27 11.55
N PRO A 27 12.77 10.40 11.21
CA PRO A 27 11.70 9.87 12.03
C PRO A 27 11.67 8.34 11.95
N VAL A 28 11.53 7.67 13.10
CA VAL A 28 11.29 6.24 13.19
C VAL A 28 9.84 6.03 13.60
N VAL A 29 9.05 5.39 12.73
CA VAL A 29 7.62 5.15 12.94
C VAL A 29 7.38 3.65 13.07
N ASN A 30 6.55 3.26 14.02
CA ASN A 30 6.08 1.89 14.20
C ASN A 30 4.61 1.90 14.62
N GLU A 31 3.92 0.77 14.48
CA GLU A 31 2.62 0.60 15.11
C GLU A 31 2.73 0.73 16.64
N ASN A 32 1.72 1.34 17.26
CA ASN A 32 1.63 1.45 18.71
C ASN A 32 0.88 0.24 19.29
N ASP A 33 1.57 -0.90 19.34
CA ASP A 33 1.05 -2.20 19.77
C ASP A 33 0.52 -2.22 21.22
N ALA A 34 0.91 -1.23 22.04
CA ALA A 34 0.52 -1.12 23.44
C ALA A 34 -0.89 -0.54 23.65
N VAL A 35 -1.46 0.13 22.64
CA VAL A 35 -2.76 0.82 22.74
C VAL A 35 -3.76 0.32 21.68
N ALA A 36 -3.30 -0.48 20.71
CA ALA A 36 -4.17 -1.09 19.70
C ALA A 36 -4.93 -2.29 20.27
N ASP A 37 -6.26 -2.18 20.39
CA ASP A 37 -7.17 -3.31 20.62
C ASP A 37 -7.01 -4.37 19.50
N ASP A 38 -7.30 -5.64 19.78
CA ASP A 38 -7.17 -6.73 18.80
C ASP A 38 -8.03 -6.52 17.52
N GLU A 39 -9.11 -5.72 17.61
CA GLU A 39 -9.94 -5.31 16.46
C GLU A 39 -9.26 -4.25 15.57
N ILE A 40 -8.19 -3.64 16.09
CA ILE A 40 -7.43 -2.52 15.53
C ILE A 40 -5.96 -2.91 15.25
N ARG A 41 -5.50 -4.10 15.65
CA ARG A 41 -4.13 -4.56 15.36
C ARG A 41 -3.94 -4.75 13.86
N PHE A 42 -3.28 -3.77 13.24
CA PHE A 42 -2.85 -3.86 11.86
C PHE A 42 -1.44 -4.43 11.85
N GLY A 43 -1.30 -5.75 11.97
CA GLY A 43 -0.01 -6.45 11.93
C GLY A 43 0.72 -6.38 10.58
N ASP A 44 0.74 -5.20 9.96
CA ASP A 44 1.17 -4.93 8.60
C ASP A 44 1.76 -3.51 8.49
N ASN A 45 3.00 -3.36 8.99
CA ASN A 45 3.81 -2.15 8.87
C ASN A 45 3.96 -1.67 7.41
N ASP A 46 3.78 -2.55 6.40
CA ASP A 46 3.82 -2.17 4.99
C ASP A 46 2.68 -1.17 4.67
N ARG A 47 1.49 -1.35 5.25
CA ARG A 47 0.37 -0.39 5.11
C ARG A 47 0.65 0.93 5.80
N ILE A 48 1.20 0.88 7.02
CA ILE A 48 1.58 2.09 7.76
C ILE A 48 2.61 2.88 6.94
N ALA A 49 3.60 2.19 6.36
CA ALA A 49 4.61 2.81 5.51
C ALA A 49 3.99 3.51 4.29
N ALA A 50 3.02 2.88 3.62
CA ALA A 50 2.31 3.51 2.48
C ALA A 50 1.52 4.76 2.89
N LEU A 51 0.89 4.74 4.06
CA LEU A 51 0.12 5.89 4.56
C LEU A 51 1.02 7.02 5.06
N VAL A 52 2.14 6.69 5.70
CA VAL A 52 3.17 7.66 6.08
C VAL A 52 3.77 8.30 4.81
N ALA A 53 4.07 7.51 3.78
CA ALA A 53 4.56 8.01 2.50
C ALA A 53 3.55 8.99 1.87
N HIS A 54 2.25 8.69 1.92
CA HIS A 54 1.21 9.63 1.52
C HIS A 54 1.17 10.89 2.40
N LEU A 55 1.26 10.73 3.72
CA LEU A 55 1.17 11.79 4.73
C LEU A 55 2.27 12.85 4.55
N VAL A 56 3.51 12.40 4.30
CA VAL A 56 4.68 13.28 4.12
C VAL A 56 4.93 13.65 2.65
N GLU A 57 4.01 13.28 1.75
CA GLU A 57 4.11 13.54 0.31
C GLU A 57 5.42 13.00 -0.31
N ALA A 58 5.86 11.81 0.14
CA ALA A 58 7.08 11.17 -0.34
C ALA A 58 7.08 10.93 -1.86
N ASP A 59 8.26 11.05 -2.47
CA ASP A 59 8.48 10.70 -3.88
C ASP A 59 8.59 9.18 -4.09
N LEU A 60 9.11 8.47 -3.08
CA LEU A 60 9.44 7.05 -3.14
C LEU A 60 9.12 6.34 -1.82
N LEU A 61 8.51 5.17 -1.92
CA LEU A 61 8.42 4.16 -0.87
C LEU A 61 9.32 2.97 -1.22
N VAL A 62 10.20 2.57 -0.31
CA VAL A 62 11.03 1.35 -0.47
C VAL A 62 10.58 0.31 0.54
N LEU A 63 10.09 -0.82 0.05
CA LEU A 63 9.70 -1.98 0.85
C LEU A 63 10.79 -3.05 0.77
N LEU A 64 11.60 -3.14 1.82
CA LEU A 64 12.70 -4.11 1.88
C LEU A 64 12.16 -5.47 2.36
N THR A 65 12.55 -6.53 1.66
CA THR A 65 12.10 -7.91 1.91
C THR A 65 13.24 -8.91 1.78
N ASP A 66 13.01 -10.17 2.09
CA ASP A 66 13.98 -11.26 1.97
C ASP A 66 14.00 -11.94 0.58
N THR A 67 13.21 -11.42 -0.36
CA THR A 67 13.15 -11.83 -1.76
C THR A 67 13.58 -10.69 -2.69
N PRO A 68 14.05 -10.99 -3.92
CA PRO A 68 14.39 -9.96 -4.90
C PRO A 68 13.26 -9.01 -5.31
N GLY A 69 12.00 -9.41 -5.13
CA GLY A 69 10.80 -8.67 -5.50
C GLY A 69 9.62 -9.63 -5.72
N LEU A 70 8.66 -9.21 -6.54
CA LEU A 70 7.52 -10.02 -6.98
C LEU A 70 7.92 -10.84 -8.22
N PHE A 71 7.62 -12.14 -8.21
CA PHE A 71 7.87 -13.05 -9.31
C PHE A 71 6.58 -13.35 -10.08
N THR A 72 6.69 -13.84 -11.32
CA THR A 72 5.56 -14.31 -12.13
C THR A 72 4.92 -15.62 -11.61
N ALA A 73 5.66 -16.38 -10.80
CA ALA A 73 5.21 -17.58 -10.09
C ALA A 73 6.13 -17.82 -8.87
N ASP A 74 5.83 -18.79 -8.01
CA ASP A 74 6.75 -19.17 -6.94
C ASP A 74 8.01 -19.83 -7.55
N PRO A 75 9.21 -19.21 -7.45
CA PRO A 75 10.43 -19.74 -8.04
C PRO A 75 10.90 -21.07 -7.41
N ARG A 76 10.31 -21.49 -6.28
CA ARG A 76 10.56 -22.80 -5.67
C ARG A 76 9.77 -23.91 -6.36
N LEU A 77 8.68 -23.57 -7.05
CA LEU A 77 7.76 -24.50 -7.69
C LEU A 77 7.86 -24.45 -9.22
N ASP A 78 8.18 -23.28 -9.77
CA ASP A 78 8.29 -23.05 -11.21
C ASP A 78 9.68 -22.52 -11.58
N ALA A 79 10.43 -23.31 -12.35
CA ALA A 79 11.74 -22.92 -12.87
C ALA A 79 11.68 -21.82 -13.94
N GLY A 80 10.50 -21.57 -14.52
CA GLY A 80 10.23 -20.47 -15.43
C GLY A 80 9.85 -19.15 -14.74
N ALA A 81 9.75 -19.14 -13.41
CA ALA A 81 9.43 -17.94 -12.65
C ALA A 81 10.50 -16.85 -12.89
N SER A 82 10.05 -15.66 -13.26
CA SER A 82 10.90 -14.51 -13.53
C SER A 82 10.50 -13.34 -12.65
N LEU A 83 11.47 -12.47 -12.34
CA LEU A 83 11.22 -11.26 -11.57
C LEU A 83 10.38 -10.29 -12.41
N ILE A 84 9.30 -9.77 -11.85
CA ILE A 84 8.54 -8.67 -12.43
C ILE A 84 9.31 -7.38 -12.10
N GLU A 85 9.96 -6.79 -13.11
CA GLU A 85 10.78 -5.58 -12.90
C GLU A 85 9.91 -4.33 -12.72
N GLU A 86 8.76 -4.26 -13.40
CA GLU A 86 7.90 -3.09 -13.39
C GLU A 86 6.41 -3.45 -13.44
N ILE A 87 5.62 -2.76 -12.62
CA ILE A 87 4.16 -2.86 -12.53
C ILE A 87 3.59 -1.46 -12.77
N VAL A 88 2.82 -1.33 -13.84
CA VAL A 88 2.13 -0.07 -14.19
C VAL A 88 0.83 0.07 -13.39
N GLU A 89 0.10 -1.03 -13.24
CA GLU A 89 -1.15 -1.10 -12.49
C GLU A 89 -1.24 -2.42 -11.74
N ILE A 90 -1.76 -2.37 -10.52
CA ILE A 90 -2.03 -3.56 -9.70
C ILE A 90 -3.50 -3.93 -9.90
N ASP A 91 -3.72 -4.97 -10.69
CA ASP A 91 -5.03 -5.58 -10.95
C ASP A 91 -5.29 -6.79 -10.04
N HIS A 92 -6.45 -7.40 -10.22
CA HIS A 92 -6.84 -8.57 -9.44
C HIS A 92 -5.99 -9.80 -9.71
N GLU A 93 -5.44 -9.96 -10.93
CA GLU A 93 -4.58 -11.09 -11.27
C GLU A 93 -3.26 -11.02 -10.49
N LEU A 94 -2.64 -9.84 -10.43
CA LEU A 94 -1.45 -9.58 -9.62
C LEU A 94 -1.71 -9.79 -8.12
N GLU A 95 -2.88 -9.36 -7.62
CA GLU A 95 -3.28 -9.60 -6.22
C GLU A 95 -3.43 -11.10 -5.93
N HIS A 96 -4.05 -11.85 -6.83
CA HIS A 96 -4.18 -13.30 -6.71
C HIS A 96 -2.82 -14.00 -6.76
N LEU A 97 -1.94 -13.56 -7.65
CA LEU A 97 -0.58 -14.07 -7.77
C LEU A 97 0.20 -13.88 -6.47
N ALA A 98 0.12 -12.71 -5.85
CA ALA A 98 0.80 -12.41 -4.58
C ALA A 98 0.16 -13.11 -3.37
N GLY A 99 -1.14 -13.43 -3.44
CA GLY A 99 -1.89 -14.12 -2.37
C GLY A 99 -1.83 -15.65 -2.43
N GLY A 100 -1.50 -16.23 -3.59
CA GLY A 100 -1.46 -17.69 -3.82
C GLY A 100 -0.22 -18.40 -3.27
N THR A 101 0.78 -17.68 -2.76
CA THR A 101 2.03 -18.26 -2.24
C THR A 101 1.81 -18.86 -0.86
N GLY A 102 1.26 -20.08 -0.84
CA GLY A 102 1.11 -20.90 0.36
C GLY A 102 2.46 -21.40 0.87
N THR A 103 2.92 -20.84 2.00
CA THR A 103 3.68 -21.63 2.97
C THR A 103 3.07 -21.42 4.34
N ASP A 104 2.78 -22.51 5.05
CA ASP A 104 2.23 -22.60 6.43
C ASP A 104 3.16 -21.99 7.51
N ARG A 105 4.09 -21.10 7.12
CA ARG A 105 5.09 -20.51 8.01
C ARG A 105 5.52 -19.09 7.64
N GLY A 106 4.65 -18.31 6.98
CA GLY A 106 4.90 -16.89 6.74
C GLY A 106 3.62 -16.12 6.38
N SER A 107 3.05 -15.42 7.36
CA SER A 107 1.87 -14.57 7.25
C SER A 107 2.01 -13.47 6.19
N GLY A 108 1.41 -13.63 5.00
CA GLY A 108 1.01 -12.52 4.13
C GLY A 108 2.11 -11.61 3.53
N GLY A 109 3.38 -12.00 3.55
CA GLY A 109 4.51 -11.09 3.31
C GLY A 109 4.52 -10.33 1.97
N MET A 110 4.28 -11.01 0.83
CA MET A 110 4.28 -10.36 -0.49
C MET A 110 2.92 -9.74 -0.84
N ALA A 111 1.82 -10.39 -0.45
CA ALA A 111 0.47 -9.86 -0.62
C ALA A 111 0.30 -8.50 0.09
N SER A 112 0.82 -8.39 1.32
CA SER A 112 0.85 -7.13 2.07
C SER A 112 1.68 -6.06 1.34
N LYS A 113 2.89 -6.38 0.87
CA LYS A 113 3.75 -5.43 0.13
C LYS A 113 3.10 -4.94 -1.14
N LEU A 114 2.43 -5.83 -1.87
CA LEU A 114 1.68 -5.45 -3.07
C LEU A 114 0.49 -4.55 -2.70
N ALA A 115 -0.24 -4.85 -1.61
CA ALA A 115 -1.32 -4.00 -1.13
C ALA A 115 -0.82 -2.61 -0.70
N ALA A 116 0.32 -2.53 0.01
CA ALA A 116 0.99 -1.28 0.37
C ALA A 116 1.45 -0.50 -0.87
N ALA A 117 2.06 -1.18 -1.84
CA ALA A 117 2.45 -0.57 -3.11
C ALA A 117 1.23 -0.05 -3.89
N LYS A 118 0.08 -0.73 -3.81
CA LYS A 118 -1.20 -0.26 -4.36
C LYS A 118 -1.65 1.04 -3.68
N ILE A 119 -1.64 1.08 -2.34
CA ILE A 119 -1.96 2.31 -1.58
C ILE A 119 -1.05 3.47 -2.00
N ALA A 120 0.27 3.23 -2.03
CA ALA A 120 1.27 4.21 -2.42
C ALA A 120 1.06 4.69 -3.87
N SER A 121 0.78 3.78 -4.80
CA SER A 121 0.50 4.11 -6.20
C SER A 121 -0.72 5.02 -6.35
N TRP A 122 -1.82 4.75 -5.63
CA TRP A 122 -3.01 5.62 -5.57
C TRP A 122 -2.76 6.94 -4.83
N SER A 123 -1.69 7.01 -4.05
CA SER A 123 -1.20 8.20 -3.38
C SER A 123 -0.24 9.00 -4.26
N GLY A 124 0.02 8.58 -5.51
CA GLY A 124 1.00 9.22 -6.39
C GLY A 124 2.45 9.00 -5.97
N VAL A 125 2.72 7.93 -5.21
CA VAL A 125 4.04 7.58 -4.71
C VAL A 125 4.56 6.35 -5.46
N ARG A 126 5.76 6.45 -6.03
CA ARG A 126 6.45 5.31 -6.65
C ARG A 126 6.87 4.34 -5.54
N THR A 127 6.72 3.04 -5.76
CA THR A 127 7.16 2.03 -4.80
C THR A 127 8.22 1.11 -5.40
N VAL A 128 9.21 0.69 -4.60
CA VAL A 128 10.20 -0.33 -4.96
C VAL A 128 10.16 -1.44 -3.91
N ILE A 129 9.92 -2.67 -4.34
CA ILE A 129 10.03 -3.88 -3.50
C ILE A 129 11.35 -4.56 -3.85
N ALA A 130 12.25 -4.70 -2.87
CA ALA A 130 13.62 -5.17 -3.15
C ALA A 130 14.23 -5.98 -1.99
N ASP A 131 15.24 -6.79 -2.30
CA ASP A 131 15.97 -7.59 -1.30
C ASP A 131 16.78 -6.69 -0.36
N ALA A 132 16.48 -6.77 0.94
CA ALA A 132 17.17 -6.05 2.00
C ALA A 132 18.69 -6.34 2.06
N ARG A 133 19.13 -7.49 1.55
CA ARG A 133 20.53 -7.93 1.56
C ARG A 133 21.33 -7.38 0.38
N ARG A 134 20.68 -6.80 -0.63
CA ARG A 134 21.39 -6.20 -1.77
C ARG A 134 22.14 -4.96 -1.30
N VAL A 135 23.46 -4.96 -1.51
CA VAL A 135 24.33 -3.82 -1.17
C VAL A 135 23.88 -2.58 -1.97
N GLY A 136 23.70 -1.45 -1.28
CA GLY A 136 23.31 -0.19 -1.92
C GLY A 136 21.84 -0.09 -2.32
N VAL A 137 20.98 -1.07 -1.98
CA VAL A 137 19.59 -1.16 -2.48
C VAL A 137 18.77 0.12 -2.32
N VAL A 138 18.89 0.82 -1.19
CA VAL A 138 18.15 2.08 -0.95
C VAL A 138 18.65 3.19 -1.85
N ALA A 139 19.97 3.34 -2.00
CA ALA A 139 20.56 4.35 -2.88
C ALA A 139 20.22 4.08 -4.35
N ASP A 140 20.29 2.82 -4.77
CA ASP A 140 19.92 2.41 -6.12
C ASP A 140 18.42 2.65 -6.41
N ALA A 141 17.55 2.36 -5.44
CA ALA A 141 16.11 2.62 -5.54
C ALA A 141 15.83 4.13 -5.70
N CYS A 142 16.49 4.97 -4.90
CA CYS A 142 16.41 6.43 -4.99
C CYS A 142 16.93 6.96 -6.34
N ALA A 143 18.03 6.40 -6.85
CA ALA A 143 18.59 6.77 -8.15
C ALA A 143 17.77 6.25 -9.34
N GLY A 144 16.81 5.34 -9.10
CA GLY A 144 16.04 4.70 -10.15
C GLY A 144 16.85 3.72 -11.01
N THR A 145 17.91 3.14 -10.44
CA THR A 145 18.74 2.15 -11.13
C THR A 145 17.89 0.96 -11.61
N PRO A 146 18.04 0.49 -12.86
CA PRO A 146 17.34 -0.70 -13.34
C PRO A 146 17.70 -1.96 -12.55
N GLY A 147 16.76 -2.90 -12.46
CA GLY A 147 16.99 -4.23 -11.87
C GLY A 147 17.19 -4.23 -10.35
N VAL A 148 16.76 -3.20 -9.62
CA VAL A 148 16.86 -3.12 -8.14
C VAL A 148 15.88 -4.07 -7.44
N GLY A 149 14.76 -4.36 -8.10
CA GLY A 149 13.67 -5.19 -7.62
C GLY A 149 12.43 -4.94 -8.47
N THR A 150 11.25 -5.08 -7.88
CA THR A 150 9.98 -4.76 -8.54
C THR A 150 9.60 -3.30 -8.30
N VAL A 151 9.46 -2.53 -9.37
CA VAL A 151 9.02 -1.13 -9.33
C VAL A 151 7.53 -1.04 -9.60
N VAL A 152 6.76 -0.43 -8.69
CA VAL A 152 5.35 -0.09 -8.92
C VAL A 152 5.24 1.39 -9.23
N ARG A 153 4.67 1.73 -10.39
CA ARG A 153 4.48 3.11 -10.83
C ARG A 153 3.42 3.82 -10.00
N ALA A 154 3.63 5.12 -9.79
CA ALA A 154 2.59 6.01 -9.28
C ALA A 154 1.50 6.21 -10.34
N ARG A 155 0.24 6.31 -9.92
CA ARG A 155 -0.87 6.69 -10.82
C ARG A 155 -0.88 8.19 -11.07
N ASP A 156 -1.45 8.58 -12.20
CA ASP A 156 -1.82 9.96 -12.47
C ASP A 156 -2.97 10.39 -11.54
N GLY A 157 -2.65 11.25 -10.59
CA GLY A 157 -3.59 11.80 -9.61
C GLY A 157 -3.53 11.11 -8.23
N ARG A 158 -3.68 11.91 -7.18
CA ARG A 158 -3.60 11.46 -5.78
C ARG A 158 -4.98 11.39 -5.16
N LEU A 159 -5.35 10.24 -4.59
CA LEU A 159 -6.50 10.17 -3.72
C LEU A 159 -6.21 10.91 -2.40
N GLY A 160 -7.21 11.59 -1.85
CA GLY A 160 -7.08 12.18 -0.51
C GLY A 160 -6.95 11.10 0.56
N ALA A 161 -6.24 11.40 1.65
CA ALA A 161 -5.94 10.46 2.74
C ALA A 161 -7.18 9.69 3.25
N ARG A 162 -8.32 10.37 3.42
CA ARG A 162 -9.58 9.74 3.83
C ARG A 162 -10.07 8.69 2.83
N ARG A 163 -9.98 8.97 1.52
CA ARG A 163 -10.42 8.03 0.47
C ARG A 163 -9.48 6.84 0.37
N LEU A 164 -8.17 7.07 0.46
CA LEU A 164 -7.16 5.99 0.54
C LEU A 164 -7.44 5.09 1.73
N TRP A 165 -7.66 5.70 2.90
CA TRP A 165 -7.92 4.94 4.11
C TRP A 165 -9.21 4.11 3.99
N ILE A 166 -10.31 4.70 3.49
CA ILE A 166 -11.56 3.96 3.24
C ILE A 166 -11.36 2.82 2.22
N ALA A 167 -10.58 3.06 1.16
CA ALA A 167 -10.40 2.09 0.09
C ALA A 167 -9.53 0.90 0.50
N PHE A 168 -8.54 1.09 1.38
CA PHE A 168 -7.48 0.10 1.59
C PHE A 168 -7.21 -0.28 3.05
N ALA A 169 -7.65 0.54 4.01
CA ALA A 169 -7.27 0.39 5.40
C ALA A 169 -8.46 0.21 6.36
N VAL A 170 -9.70 0.43 5.90
CA VAL A 170 -10.92 0.01 6.63
C VAL A 170 -11.37 -1.35 6.12
N GLY A 171 -11.38 -2.35 7.00
CA GLY A 171 -12.09 -3.60 6.72
C GLY A 171 -13.58 -3.34 6.58
N SER A 172 -14.23 -3.90 5.57
CA SER A 172 -15.67 -3.70 5.39
C SER A 172 -16.45 -4.33 6.55
N SER A 173 -17.27 -3.55 7.25
CA SER A 173 -18.14 -4.04 8.32
C SER A 173 -19.45 -4.68 7.80
N GLY A 174 -19.63 -4.76 6.48
CA GLY A 174 -20.83 -5.32 5.87
C GLY A 174 -20.82 -5.22 4.35
N ARG A 175 -21.96 -5.49 3.73
CA ARG A 175 -22.18 -5.29 2.29
C ARG A 175 -23.59 -4.79 2.05
N VAL A 176 -23.75 -4.00 1.00
CA VAL A 176 -25.04 -3.50 0.52
C VAL A 176 -25.20 -3.95 -0.92
N GLN A 177 -26.37 -4.51 -1.25
CA GLN A 177 -26.72 -4.80 -2.65
C GLN A 177 -27.38 -3.56 -3.24
N VAL A 178 -27.05 -3.27 -4.50
CA VAL A 178 -27.56 -2.09 -5.21
C VAL A 178 -28.18 -2.50 -6.53
N ASP A 179 -29.20 -1.76 -6.96
CA ASP A 179 -29.81 -1.98 -8.25
C ASP A 179 -28.89 -1.58 -9.43
N ALA A 180 -29.28 -1.94 -10.65
CA ALA A 180 -28.51 -1.65 -11.86
C ALA A 180 -28.37 -0.13 -12.15
N GLY A 181 -29.33 0.68 -11.71
CA GLY A 181 -29.27 2.14 -11.84
C GLY A 181 -28.21 2.74 -10.93
N ALA A 182 -28.19 2.34 -9.66
CA ALA A 182 -27.20 2.72 -8.67
C ALA A 182 -25.80 2.23 -9.05
N ARG A 183 -25.66 0.99 -9.54
CA ARG A 183 -24.39 0.47 -10.05
C ARG A 183 -23.79 1.38 -11.14
N ARG A 184 -24.56 1.67 -12.20
CA ARG A 184 -24.10 2.57 -13.28
C ARG A 184 -23.78 3.96 -12.76
N ALA A 185 -24.58 4.49 -11.83
CA ALA A 185 -24.31 5.79 -11.23
C ALA A 185 -22.96 5.84 -10.48
N LEU A 186 -22.61 4.76 -9.77
CA LEU A 186 -21.35 4.65 -9.05
C LEU A 186 -20.16 4.45 -9.98
N GLU A 187 -20.24 3.50 -10.91
CA GLU A 187 -19.13 3.11 -11.80
C GLU A 187 -18.81 4.19 -12.84
N GLU A 188 -19.85 4.72 -13.51
CA GLU A 188 -19.66 5.60 -14.67
C GLU A 188 -19.65 7.08 -14.27
N ARG A 189 -20.55 7.49 -13.37
CA ARG A 189 -20.75 8.90 -13.01
C ARG A 189 -20.04 9.31 -11.71
N ARG A 190 -19.55 8.34 -10.92
CA ARG A 190 -18.83 8.58 -9.66
C ARG A 190 -19.59 9.47 -8.66
N VAL A 191 -20.91 9.30 -8.57
CA VAL A 191 -21.79 10.05 -7.65
C VAL A 191 -22.09 9.28 -6.37
N SER A 192 -22.74 9.92 -5.39
CA SER A 192 -23.15 9.27 -4.14
C SER A 192 -24.20 8.17 -4.36
N LEU A 193 -24.12 7.08 -3.59
CA LEU A 193 -25.20 6.11 -3.45
C LEU A 193 -26.36 6.73 -2.67
N LEU A 194 -27.56 6.71 -3.23
CA LEU A 194 -28.78 7.14 -2.56
C LEU A 194 -29.53 5.91 -2.00
N PRO A 195 -30.28 6.05 -0.88
CA PRO A 195 -31.04 4.94 -0.30
C PRO A 195 -32.01 4.27 -1.29
N ALA A 196 -32.54 5.02 -2.25
CA ALA A 196 -33.47 4.52 -3.25
C ALA A 196 -32.87 3.43 -4.16
N GLY A 197 -31.55 3.33 -4.25
CA GLY A 197 -30.86 2.34 -5.07
C GLY A 197 -30.35 1.11 -4.31
N VAL A 198 -30.68 0.99 -3.02
CA VAL A 198 -30.31 -0.13 -2.15
C VAL A 198 -31.41 -1.19 -2.17
N VAL A 199 -31.04 -2.47 -2.26
CA VAL A 199 -31.94 -3.63 -2.29
C VAL A 199 -31.59 -4.68 -1.24
#